data_AF-A0A2V3PQI9-F1
#
_entry.id   AF-A0A2V3PQI9-F1
#
_cell.length_a   1.000
_cell.length_b   1.000
_cell.length_c   1.000
_cell.angle_alpha   90.00
_cell.angle_beta   90.00
_cell.angle_gamma   90.00
#
_symmetry.space_group_name_H-M   'P 1'
#
loop_
_entity.id
_entity.type
_entity.pdbx_description
1 polymer ?
#
loop_
_entity_poly.entity_id
_entity_poly.type
_entity_poly.pdbx_seq_one_letter_code
_entity_poly.pdbx_strand_id
1 'polypeptide(L)'
;MKKLGFCEVFTIEREYQAGVLEITILVKLENIALLGVTKLPPKLIGGKGIESYSFMPVQKNAIGALQFAKYNPVSGTILFEEVIPYDICEANSLGGWSEFNDLTEEDEKAFDLILDGIVGVSYKAKKVSKQVVNGINYRFQAEAKGVYPGAKPYNAVVSAHIAPDGTIDTVAIF
;
A
#
# COMPACT_ATOMS: atom_id res chain seq x y z
N MET A 1 8.53 -8.24 13.04
CA MET A 1 8.42 -6.80 12.76
C MET A 1 7.12 -6.57 12.01
N LYS A 2 6.31 -5.57 12.39
CA LYS A 2 5.05 -5.29 11.68
C LYS A 2 5.36 -4.52 10.39
N LYS A 3 4.63 -4.80 9.31
CA LYS A 3 4.76 -4.08 8.04
C LYS A 3 3.76 -2.93 7.97
N LEU A 4 4.18 -1.81 7.39
CA LEU A 4 3.34 -0.64 7.11
C LEU A 4 3.50 -0.23 5.65
N GLY A 5 2.42 0.14 4.99
CA GLY A 5 2.46 0.73 3.67
C GLY A 5 2.98 2.17 3.70
N PHE A 6 3.81 2.53 2.74
CA PHE A 6 4.26 3.90 2.52
C PHE A 6 3.08 4.84 2.28
N CYS A 7 3.03 5.99 2.97
CA CYS A 7 1.89 6.94 2.96
C CYS A 7 0.53 6.34 3.41
N GLU A 8 0.50 5.14 3.98
CA GLU A 8 -0.72 4.57 4.57
C GLU A 8 -0.90 5.12 5.99
N VAL A 9 -2.08 5.69 6.25
CA VAL A 9 -2.41 6.19 7.59
C VAL A 9 -2.80 5.02 8.47
N PHE A 10 -2.17 4.92 9.63
CA PHE A 10 -2.52 3.92 10.63
C PHE A 10 -2.68 4.57 12.00
N THR A 11 -3.44 3.91 12.86
CA THR A 11 -3.84 4.44 14.16
C THR A 11 -3.38 3.50 15.26
N ILE A 12 -2.88 4.08 16.35
CA ILE A 12 -2.55 3.37 17.58
C ILE A 12 -3.35 3.96 18.72
N GLU A 13 -4.03 3.09 19.46
CA GLU A 13 -4.77 3.47 20.65
C GLU A 13 -3.96 3.18 21.92
N ARG A 14 -4.07 4.10 22.88
CA ARG A 14 -3.51 3.97 24.22
C ARG A 14 -4.59 4.32 25.23
N GLU A 15 -4.68 3.51 26.27
CA GLU A 15 -5.58 3.82 27.38
C GLU A 15 -4.94 4.88 28.27
N TYR A 16 -5.75 5.83 28.73
CA TYR A 16 -5.36 6.77 29.77
C TYR A 16 -6.40 6.78 30.89
N GLN A 17 -5.97 7.03 32.12
CA GLN A 17 -6.87 7.13 33.25
C GLN A 17 -6.48 8.34 34.09
N ALA A 18 -7.35 9.34 34.16
CA ALA A 18 -7.06 10.61 34.83
C ALA A 18 -6.77 10.47 36.34
N GLY A 19 -7.21 9.38 36.97
CA GLY A 19 -6.96 9.09 38.39
C GLY A 19 -5.61 8.41 38.68
N VAL A 20 -4.91 7.96 37.65
CA VAL A 20 -3.58 7.36 37.77
C VAL A 20 -2.58 8.45 37.35
N LEU A 21 -1.63 8.79 38.22
CA LEU A 21 -0.58 9.78 37.96
C LEU A 21 0.48 9.25 36.97
N GLU A 22 0.02 8.59 35.91
CA GLU A 22 0.83 8.01 34.84
C GLU A 22 0.26 8.49 33.51
N ILE A 23 1.09 9.16 32.73
CA ILE A 23 0.73 9.70 31.43
C ILE A 23 1.56 8.99 30.38
N THR A 24 0.91 8.55 29.30
CA THR A 24 1.62 8.03 28.12
C THR A 24 1.99 9.21 27.22
N ILE A 25 3.28 9.33 26.90
CA ILE A 25 3.81 10.35 26.02
C ILE A 25 4.49 9.71 24.81
N LEU A 26 4.39 10.37 23.67
CA LEU A 26 5.16 10.02 22.48
C LEU A 26 6.53 10.71 22.57
N VAL A 27 7.59 9.92 22.56
CA VAL A 27 8.97 10.40 22.83
C VAL A 27 9.76 10.57 21.54
N LYS A 28 9.69 9.57 20.64
CA LYS A 28 10.51 9.54 19.44
C LYS A 28 9.74 8.92 18.28
N LEU A 29 10.01 9.47 17.10
CA LEU A 29 9.53 9.00 15.82
C LEU A 29 10.74 8.86 14.88
N GLU A 30 10.84 7.73 14.20
CA GLU A 30 11.81 7.51 13.13
C GLU A 30 11.06 7.11 11.86
N ASN A 31 11.29 7.83 10.77
CA ASN A 31 10.70 7.60 9.43
C ASN A 31 9.16 7.55 9.38
N ILE A 32 8.49 7.98 10.45
CA ILE A 32 7.03 8.04 10.59
C ILE A 32 6.67 9.42 11.15
N ALA A 33 5.64 10.06 10.60
CA ALA A 33 5.11 11.33 11.06
C ALA A 33 3.83 11.12 11.88
N LEU A 34 3.65 11.94 12.92
CA LEU A 34 2.39 12.06 13.64
C LEU A 34 1.46 13.02 12.88
N LEU A 35 0.28 12.55 12.52
CA LEU A 35 -0.74 13.36 11.83
C LEU A 35 -1.70 14.02 12.82
N GLY A 36 -2.04 13.33 13.92
CA GLY A 36 -2.99 13.86 14.88
C GLY A 36 -3.18 12.98 16.10
N VAL A 37 -3.71 13.59 17.15
CA VAL A 37 -4.05 12.93 18.41
C VAL A 37 -5.49 13.27 18.75
N THR A 38 -6.31 12.25 18.95
CA THR A 38 -7.71 12.38 19.37
C THR A 38 -7.89 11.75 20.73
N LYS A 39 -8.45 12.48 21.69
CA LYS A 39 -8.76 11.96 23.03
C LYS A 39 -10.25 11.72 23.17
N LEU A 40 -10.60 10.48 23.46
CA LEU A 40 -11.97 10.07 23.76
C LEU A 40 -12.13 9.93 25.27
N PRO A 41 -13.02 10.73 25.90
CA PRO A 41 -13.21 10.67 27.34
C PRO A 41 -13.82 9.33 27.78
N PRO A 42 -13.55 8.89 29.01
CA PRO A 42 -14.16 7.69 29.56
C PRO A 42 -15.68 7.84 29.66
N LYS A 43 -16.41 6.74 29.44
CA LYS A 43 -17.88 6.71 29.60
C LYS A 43 -18.34 6.88 31.05
N LEU A 44 -17.48 6.55 32.02
CA LEU A 44 -17.76 6.61 33.46
C LEU A 44 -16.72 7.49 34.17
N ILE A 45 -17.16 8.16 35.23
CA ILE A 45 -16.27 8.93 36.10
C ILE A 45 -15.23 7.98 36.72
N GLY A 46 -13.95 8.33 36.59
CA GLY A 46 -12.84 7.48 37.04
C GLY A 46 -12.50 6.29 36.13
N GLY A 47 -13.25 6.10 35.04
CA GLY A 47 -12.99 5.07 34.04
C GLY A 47 -11.79 5.39 33.14
N LYS A 48 -11.43 4.43 32.29
CA LYS A 48 -10.36 4.58 31.30
C LYS A 48 -10.87 5.28 30.04
N GLY A 49 -10.18 6.33 29.63
CA GLY A 49 -10.34 6.96 28.32
C GLY A 49 -9.39 6.36 27.30
N ILE A 50 -9.57 6.73 26.03
CA ILE A 50 -8.73 6.26 24.92
C ILE A 50 -8.08 7.47 24.26
N GLU A 51 -6.76 7.45 24.13
CA GLU A 51 -5.99 8.37 23.28
C GLU A 51 -5.62 7.64 21.99
N SER A 52 -6.09 8.18 20.87
CA SER A 52 -5.88 7.64 19.54
C SER A 52 -4.86 8.51 18.80
N TYR A 53 -3.74 7.91 18.40
CA TYR A 53 -2.66 8.57 17.66
C TYR A 53 -2.68 8.09 16.22
N SER A 54 -2.75 9.03 15.28
CA SER A 54 -2.72 8.74 13.84
C SER A 54 -1.36 9.07 13.27
N PHE A 55 -0.78 8.13 12.53
CA PHE A 55 0.57 8.18 12.01
C PHE A 55 0.61 7.92 10.51
N MET A 56 1.66 8.39 9.84
CA MET A 56 1.92 8.12 8.42
C MET A 56 3.42 7.90 8.18
N PRO A 57 3.82 6.78 7.57
CA PRO A 57 5.22 6.57 7.16
C PRO A 57 5.66 7.60 6.11
N VAL A 58 6.84 8.18 6.29
CA VAL A 58 7.35 9.30 5.47
C VAL A 58 8.40 8.85 4.45
N GLN A 59 9.08 7.73 4.70
CA GLN A 59 10.16 7.24 3.84
C GLN A 59 9.89 5.82 3.36
N LYS A 60 9.98 5.61 2.04
CA LYS A 60 9.83 4.31 1.38
C LYS A 60 11.04 3.41 1.67
N ASN A 61 10.79 2.10 1.85
CA ASN A 61 11.81 1.06 2.07
C ASN A 61 12.77 1.36 3.24
N ALA A 62 12.23 1.90 4.34
CA ALA A 62 12.98 2.25 5.53
C ALA A 62 12.41 1.53 6.76
N ILE A 63 13.23 1.41 7.81
CA ILE A 63 12.77 0.96 9.11
C ILE A 63 12.20 2.17 9.85
N GLY A 64 10.93 2.10 10.21
CA GLY A 64 10.29 3.09 11.06
C GLY A 64 10.29 2.65 12.52
N ALA A 65 10.29 3.59 13.45
CA ALA A 65 10.14 3.29 14.87
C ALA A 65 9.23 4.31 15.55
N LEU A 66 8.36 3.80 16.42
CA LEU A 66 7.56 4.61 17.34
C LEU A 66 8.02 4.32 18.76
N GLN A 67 8.22 5.36 19.55
CA GLN A 67 8.63 5.23 20.94
C GLN A 67 7.64 5.93 21.86
N PHE A 68 6.98 5.16 22.72
CA PHE A 68 6.10 5.66 23.77
C PHE A 68 6.76 5.47 25.13
N ALA A 69 6.59 6.43 26.03
CA ALA A 69 6.99 6.28 27.42
C ALA A 69 5.81 6.54 28.35
N LYS A 70 5.73 5.76 29.43
CA LYS A 70 4.88 6.07 30.57
C LYS A 70 5.69 6.89 31.56
N TYR A 71 5.17 8.07 31.88
CA TYR A 71 5.84 9.06 32.71
C TYR A 71 4.94 9.45 33.88
N ASN A 72 5.52 9.55 35.06
CA ASN A 72 4.83 10.10 36.22
C ASN A 72 5.19 11.59 36.37
N PRO A 73 4.23 12.52 36.19
CA PRO A 73 4.47 13.95 36.27
C PRO A 73 4.83 14.44 37.67
N VAL A 74 4.47 13.69 38.72
CA VAL A 74 4.74 14.08 40.11
C VAL A 74 6.13 13.65 40.53
N SER A 75 6.54 12.42 40.22
CA SER A 75 7.88 11.93 40.55
C SER A 75 8.94 12.31 39.52
N GLY A 76 8.53 12.81 38.34
CA GLY A 76 9.42 13.14 37.24
C GLY A 76 10.11 11.93 36.61
N THR A 77 9.62 10.71 36.86
CA THR A 77 10.30 9.47 36.49
C THR A 77 9.63 8.81 35.28
N ILE A 78 10.44 8.26 34.38
CA ILE A 78 9.97 7.36 33.32
C ILE A 78 9.78 5.97 33.94
N LEU A 79 8.57 5.44 33.86
CA LEU A 79 8.20 4.15 34.43
C LEU A 79 8.41 3.01 33.45
N PHE A 80 8.16 3.26 32.17
CA PHE A 80 8.22 2.25 31.12
C PHE A 80 8.44 2.91 29.77
N GLU A 81 9.16 2.22 28.89
CA GLU A 81 9.45 2.67 27.54
C GLU A 81 9.17 1.53 26.55
N GLU A 82 8.35 1.82 25.55
CA GLU A 82 7.93 0.90 24.50
C GLU A 82 8.48 1.41 23.16
N VAL A 83 9.37 0.64 22.55
CA VAL A 83 9.86 0.89 21.19
C VAL A 83 9.22 -0.11 20.25
N ILE A 84 8.48 0.38 19.25
CA ILE A 84 7.74 -0.42 18.28
C ILE A 84 8.37 -0.23 16.91
N PRO A 85 9.17 -1.21 16.42
CA PRO A 85 9.77 -1.15 15.10
C PRO A 85 8.78 -1.61 14.01
N TYR A 86 8.83 -0.91 12.88
CA TYR A 86 8.03 -1.14 11.68
C TYR A 86 8.91 -1.26 10.44
N ASP A 87 8.50 -2.16 9.55
CA ASP A 87 9.06 -2.28 8.20
C ASP A 87 8.19 -1.48 7.22
N ILE A 88 8.70 -0.38 6.66
CA ILE A 88 7.95 0.48 5.74
C ILE A 88 8.17 -0.05 4.32
N CYS A 89 7.18 -0.77 3.81
CA CYS A 89 7.15 -1.30 2.47
C CYS A 89 6.30 -0.39 1.55
N GLU A 90 6.29 -0.65 0.25
CA GLU A 90 5.31 -0.02 -0.63
C GLU A 90 3.88 -0.28 -0.13
N ALA A 91 3.07 0.77 -0.09
CA ALA A 91 1.64 0.58 0.11
C ALA A 91 1.08 -0.13 -1.11
N ASN A 92 0.41 -1.27 -0.89
CA ASN A 92 -0.51 -1.82 -1.86
C ASN A 92 -1.67 -0.83 -1.97
N SER A 93 -1.56 0.14 -2.87
CA SER A 93 -2.65 1.05 -3.19
C SER A 93 -3.79 0.23 -3.77
N LEU A 94 -4.80 -0.08 -2.94
CA LEU A 94 -6.02 -0.73 -3.40
C LEU A 94 -6.66 0.17 -4.46
N GLY A 95 -6.77 -0.32 -5.69
CA GLY A 95 -7.26 0.44 -6.84
C GLY A 95 -6.23 1.34 -7.53
N GLY A 96 -4.95 1.34 -7.13
CA GLY A 96 -3.87 2.01 -7.87
C GLY A 96 -3.25 1.13 -8.94
N TRP A 97 -2.63 1.74 -9.97
CA TRP A 97 -1.79 1.01 -10.91
C TRP A 97 -0.46 0.65 -10.25
N SER A 98 -0.05 -0.61 -10.37
CA SER A 98 1.29 -1.05 -10.00
C SER A 98 2.34 -0.41 -10.91
N GLU A 99 3.59 -0.36 -10.44
CA GLU A 99 4.71 -0.10 -11.34
C GLU A 99 4.79 -1.17 -12.45
N PHE A 100 5.49 -0.84 -13.54
CA PHE A 100 5.71 -1.78 -14.62
C PHE A 100 6.76 -2.82 -14.21
N ASN A 101 6.26 -4.01 -13.88
CA ASN A 101 7.06 -5.16 -13.48
C ASN A 101 7.35 -6.08 -14.67
N ASP A 102 8.31 -6.97 -14.48
CA ASP A 102 8.57 -8.07 -15.42
C ASP A 102 7.39 -9.05 -15.44
N LEU A 103 7.22 -9.75 -16.56
CA LEU A 103 6.11 -10.68 -16.72
C LEU A 103 6.29 -11.93 -15.85
N THR A 104 5.18 -12.35 -15.22
CA THR A 104 5.05 -13.66 -14.60
C THR A 104 4.36 -14.64 -15.55
N GLU A 105 4.46 -15.95 -15.32
CA GLU A 105 3.78 -16.97 -16.15
C GLU A 105 2.25 -16.77 -16.21
N GLU A 106 1.66 -16.22 -15.13
CA GLU A 106 0.23 -15.88 -15.10
C GLU A 106 -0.10 -14.71 -16.03
N ASP A 107 0.81 -13.74 -16.13
CA ASP A 107 0.65 -12.56 -16.98
C ASP A 107 0.79 -12.89 -18.46
N GLU A 108 1.67 -13.83 -18.80
CA GLU A 108 1.81 -14.36 -20.15
C GLU A 108 0.52 -15.07 -20.58
N LYS A 109 -0.05 -15.92 -19.73
CA LYS A 109 -1.35 -16.58 -20.01
C LYS A 109 -2.49 -15.59 -20.17
N ALA A 110 -2.55 -14.56 -19.30
CA ALA A 110 -3.54 -13.51 -19.42
C ALA A 110 -3.37 -12.73 -20.72
N PHE A 111 -2.12 -12.43 -21.11
CA PHE A 111 -1.81 -11.74 -22.35
C PHE A 111 -2.21 -12.55 -23.58
N ASP A 112 -1.93 -13.85 -23.60
CA ASP A 112 -2.33 -14.74 -24.69
C ASP A 112 -3.86 -14.83 -24.81
N LEU A 113 -4.57 -14.90 -23.67
CA LEU A 113 -6.03 -14.85 -23.63
C LEU A 113 -6.58 -13.52 -24.18
N ILE A 114 -5.96 -12.39 -23.81
CA ILE A 114 -6.37 -11.05 -24.27
C ILE A 114 -6.18 -10.87 -25.78
N LEU A 115 -5.14 -11.48 -26.34
CA LEU A 115 -4.84 -11.41 -27.77
C LEU A 115 -5.57 -12.47 -28.60
N ASP A 116 -6.27 -13.42 -27.96
CA ASP A 116 -7.00 -14.45 -28.67
C ASP A 116 -8.07 -13.81 -29.57
N GLY A 117 -7.96 -14.06 -30.88
CA GLY A 117 -8.81 -13.45 -31.90
C GLY A 117 -8.27 -12.15 -32.54
N ILE A 118 -7.14 -11.59 -32.10
CA ILE A 118 -6.52 -10.42 -32.73
C ILE A 118 -5.56 -10.87 -33.85
N VAL A 119 -5.91 -10.51 -35.09
CA VAL A 119 -5.16 -10.93 -36.29
C VAL A 119 -4.59 -9.72 -37.04
N GLY A 120 -3.40 -9.88 -37.65
CA GLY A 120 -2.78 -8.86 -38.51
C GLY A 120 -1.57 -8.16 -37.89
N VAL A 121 -1.41 -8.23 -36.58
CA VAL A 121 -0.26 -7.70 -35.84
C VAL A 121 0.17 -8.72 -34.79
N SER A 122 1.46 -9.05 -34.78
CA SER A 122 2.07 -9.87 -33.73
C SER A 122 2.50 -8.95 -32.59
N TYR A 123 2.03 -9.23 -31.38
CA TYR A 123 2.38 -8.49 -30.17
C TYR A 123 3.24 -9.37 -29.26
N LYS A 124 4.29 -8.78 -28.68
CA LYS A 124 5.14 -9.43 -27.67
C LYS A 124 5.22 -8.55 -26.44
N ALA A 125 4.66 -9.00 -25.32
CA ALA A 125 4.72 -8.28 -24.05
C ALA A 125 6.15 -8.20 -23.51
N LYS A 126 6.51 -7.05 -22.93
CA LYS A 126 7.80 -6.76 -22.29
C LYS A 126 7.66 -6.48 -20.81
N LYS A 127 6.64 -5.70 -20.43
CA LYS A 127 6.36 -5.33 -19.04
C LYS A 127 4.86 -5.27 -18.80
N VAL A 128 4.45 -5.47 -17.56
CA VAL A 128 3.04 -5.43 -17.13
C VAL A 128 2.86 -4.48 -15.95
N SER A 129 1.79 -3.70 -16.00
CA SER A 129 1.25 -2.94 -14.88
C SER A 129 -0.17 -3.44 -14.62
N LYS A 130 -0.50 -3.70 -13.36
CA LYS A 130 -1.79 -4.25 -12.94
C LYS A 130 -2.48 -3.28 -12.00
N GLN A 131 -3.79 -3.24 -12.04
CA GLN A 131 -4.61 -2.51 -11.09
C GLN A 131 -5.71 -3.44 -10.60
N VAL A 132 -5.74 -3.69 -9.30
CA VAL A 132 -6.74 -4.55 -8.66
C VAL A 132 -8.00 -3.72 -8.42
N VAL A 133 -9.12 -4.12 -9.04
CA VAL A 133 -10.44 -3.47 -8.96
C VAL A 133 -11.51 -4.55 -8.70
N ASN A 134 -12.71 -4.41 -9.25
CA ASN A 134 -13.67 -5.53 -9.34
C ASN A 134 -13.24 -6.50 -10.45
N GLY A 135 -12.12 -7.19 -10.23
CA GLY A 135 -11.36 -7.88 -11.28
C GLY A 135 -9.94 -7.34 -11.34
N ILE A 136 -9.28 -7.51 -12.49
CA ILE A 136 -7.92 -7.03 -12.72
C ILE A 136 -7.87 -6.25 -14.03
N ASN A 137 -7.46 -4.99 -13.92
CA ASN A 137 -7.05 -4.17 -15.04
C ASN A 137 -5.59 -4.47 -15.36
N TYR A 138 -5.32 -4.88 -16.59
CA TYR A 138 -3.98 -5.12 -17.12
C TYR A 138 -3.58 -4.01 -18.08
N ARG A 139 -2.30 -3.63 -18.03
CA ARG A 139 -1.66 -2.78 -19.03
C ARG A 139 -0.29 -3.35 -19.38
N PHE A 140 -0.14 -3.85 -20.59
CA PHE A 140 1.08 -4.41 -21.12
C PHE A 140 1.78 -3.41 -22.02
N GLN A 141 3.08 -3.21 -21.80
CA GLN A 141 3.96 -2.64 -22.82
C GLN A 141 4.38 -3.77 -23.75
N ALA A 142 3.98 -3.70 -25.01
CA ALA A 142 4.25 -4.71 -26.00
C ALA A 142 5.03 -4.14 -27.19
N GLU A 143 5.83 -4.97 -27.82
CA GLU A 143 6.39 -4.71 -29.14
C GLU A 143 5.46 -5.32 -30.18
N ALA A 144 4.96 -4.48 -31.07
CA ALA A 144 4.02 -4.83 -32.12
C ALA A 144 4.74 -4.88 -33.48
N LYS A 145 4.42 -5.89 -34.28
CA LYS A 145 4.95 -6.05 -35.64
C LYS A 145 3.87 -6.54 -36.60
N GLY A 146 3.67 -5.82 -37.69
CA GLY A 146 2.76 -6.25 -38.75
C GLY A 146 3.20 -7.57 -39.40
N VAL A 147 2.26 -8.40 -39.83
CA VAL A 147 2.54 -9.72 -40.43
C VAL A 147 3.02 -9.67 -41.89
N TYR A 148 3.22 -8.48 -42.47
CA TYR A 148 3.71 -8.33 -43.84
C TYR A 148 5.25 -8.32 -43.93
N PRO A 149 5.83 -8.81 -45.04
CA PRO A 149 7.28 -8.78 -45.24
C PRO A 149 7.83 -7.34 -45.20
N GLY A 150 8.85 -7.10 -44.35
CA GLY A 150 9.47 -5.78 -44.20
C GLY A 150 8.80 -4.86 -43.17
N ALA A 151 7.80 -5.34 -42.41
CA ALA A 151 7.21 -4.58 -41.31
C ALA A 151 8.25 -4.25 -40.23
N LYS A 152 8.34 -2.97 -39.88
CA LYS A 152 9.17 -2.49 -38.77
C LYS A 152 8.43 -2.68 -37.44
N PRO A 153 9.12 -3.12 -36.38
CA PRO A 153 8.50 -3.19 -35.06
C PRO A 153 8.26 -1.77 -34.51
N TYR A 154 7.20 -1.63 -33.73
CA TYR A 154 6.85 -0.41 -32.99
C TYR A 154 6.38 -0.76 -31.58
N ASN A 155 6.41 0.20 -30.66
CA ASN A 155 5.91 0.00 -29.30
C ASN A 155 4.40 0.26 -29.27
N ALA A 156 3.67 -0.63 -28.61
CA ALA A 156 2.24 -0.55 -28.40
C ALA A 156 1.91 -0.79 -26.92
N VAL A 157 0.76 -0.28 -26.49
CA VAL A 157 0.23 -0.54 -25.14
C VAL A 157 -1.08 -1.29 -25.27
N VAL A 158 -1.11 -2.51 -24.75
CA VAL A 158 -2.33 -3.34 -24.70
C VAL A 158 -2.92 -3.18 -23.31
N SER A 159 -4.14 -2.66 -23.22
CA SER A 159 -4.88 -2.51 -21.96
C SER A 159 -6.12 -3.41 -22.00
N ALA A 160 -6.39 -4.14 -20.92
CA ALA A 160 -7.57 -5.00 -20.83
C ALA A 160 -8.14 -5.04 -19.41
N HIS A 161 -9.45 -5.28 -19.30
CA HIS A 161 -10.12 -5.58 -18.04
C HIS A 161 -10.56 -7.05 -18.03
N ILE A 162 -10.14 -7.78 -17.00
CA ILE A 162 -10.58 -9.15 -16.74
C ILE A 162 -11.46 -9.12 -15.48
N ALA A 163 -12.71 -9.53 -15.62
CA ALA A 163 -13.66 -9.64 -14.54
C ALA A 163 -13.29 -10.77 -13.55
N PRO A 164 -13.87 -10.80 -12.33
CA PRO A 164 -13.53 -11.80 -11.31
C PRO A 164 -13.86 -13.25 -11.70
N ASP A 165 -14.76 -13.44 -12.66
CA ASP A 165 -15.15 -14.73 -13.24
C ASP A 165 -14.21 -15.18 -14.39
N GLY A 166 -13.24 -14.34 -14.75
CA GLY A 166 -12.25 -14.60 -15.81
C GLY A 166 -12.70 -14.17 -17.20
N THR A 167 -13.85 -13.50 -17.37
CA THR A 167 -14.24 -12.95 -18.68
C THR A 167 -13.47 -11.68 -19.01
N ILE A 168 -13.09 -11.51 -20.28
CA ILE A 168 -12.49 -10.27 -20.75
C ILE A 168 -13.60 -9.31 -21.16
N ASP A 169 -13.75 -8.21 -20.43
CA ASP A 169 -14.84 -7.25 -20.67
C ASP A 169 -14.47 -6.20 -21.72
N THR A 170 -13.20 -5.80 -21.78
CA THR A 170 -12.74 -4.71 -22.65
C THR A 170 -11.28 -4.90 -22.98
N VAL A 171 -10.94 -4.68 -24.25
CA VAL A 171 -9.56 -4.68 -24.77
C VAL A 171 -9.37 -3.39 -25.57
N ALA A 172 -8.29 -2.67 -25.29
CA ALA A 172 -7.89 -1.47 -26.02
C ALA A 172 -6.39 -1.53 -26.33
N ILE A 173 -6.03 -1.25 -27.58
CA ILE A 173 -4.64 -1.24 -28.05
C ILE A 173 -4.31 0.15 -28.55
N PHE A 174 -3.21 0.72 -28.04
CA PHE A 174 -2.73 2.07 -28.34
C PHE A 174 -1.33 2.02 -28.96
#